data_AF-S2KU22-F1
#
_entry.id   AF-S2KU22-F1
#
_cell.length_a   1.000
_cell.length_b   1.000
_cell.length_c   1.000
_cell.angle_alpha   90.00
_cell.angle_beta   90.00
_cell.angle_gamma   90.00
#
_symmetry.space_group_name_H-M   'P 1'
#
loop_
_entity.id
_entity.type
_entity.pdbx_description
1 polymer ?
#
loop_
_entity_poly.entity_id
_entity_poly.type
_entity_poly.pdbx_seq_one_letter_code
_entity_poly.pdbx_strand_id
1 'polypeptide(L)'
;KVGFILPMAASNVRARQPVTEVAQALAQLAGVPCFDDLLLKAPGGVSLKNLNTKQEKVDAIGGSFSINPVISNEGKCIRRQLLLPGHVFNVLMLHQT
;
A
#
# COMPACT_ATOMS: atom_id res chain seq x y z
N LYS A 1 8.22 -14.61 9.31
CA LYS A 1 8.24 -14.71 7.83
C LYS A 1 7.16 -13.79 7.28
N VAL A 2 7.53 -12.97 6.29
CA VAL A 2 6.66 -12.08 5.51
C VAL A 2 6.15 -12.85 4.29
N GLY A 3 4.89 -12.66 3.91
CA GLY A 3 4.27 -13.36 2.78
C GLY A 3 4.44 -12.65 1.44
N PHE A 4 4.47 -11.32 1.47
CA PHE A 4 4.65 -10.45 0.31
C PHE A 4 5.02 -9.02 0.72
N ILE A 5 5.43 -8.21 -0.26
CA ILE A 5 5.74 -6.80 -0.10
C ILE A 5 4.73 -5.96 -0.89
N LEU A 6 4.34 -4.85 -0.28
CA LEU A 6 3.43 -3.86 -0.86
C LEU A 6 4.07 -2.48 -0.73
N PRO A 7 4.49 -1.84 -1.84
CA PRO A 7 4.86 -0.44 -1.78
C PRO A 7 3.63 0.42 -1.54
N MET A 8 3.85 1.58 -0.93
CA MET A 8 2.80 2.57 -0.81
C MET A 8 2.45 3.15 -2.20
N ALA A 9 1.16 3.26 -2.49
CA ALA A 9 0.68 3.83 -3.75
C ALA A 9 1.21 5.24 -3.98
N ALA A 10 1.75 5.50 -5.17
CA ALA A 10 2.32 6.79 -5.52
C ALA A 10 1.24 7.88 -5.52
N SER A 11 1.53 9.02 -4.89
CA SER A 11 0.60 10.17 -4.89
C SER A 11 0.72 11.05 -6.12
N ASN A 12 1.84 10.96 -6.85
CA ASN A 12 2.09 11.70 -8.09
C ASN A 12 2.82 10.78 -9.06
N VAL A 13 2.53 10.92 -10.35
CA VAL A 13 3.32 10.28 -11.41
C VAL A 13 4.69 10.94 -11.47
N ARG A 14 5.73 10.12 -11.43
CA ARG A 14 7.14 10.54 -11.45
C ARG A 14 7.91 9.56 -12.33
N ALA A 15 8.99 10.04 -12.95
CA ALA A 15 9.88 9.17 -13.74
C ALA A 15 10.51 8.04 -12.91
N ARG A 16 10.63 8.24 -11.59
CA ARG A 16 11.14 7.26 -10.63
C ARG A 16 10.24 7.23 -9.40
N GLN A 17 9.98 6.04 -8.87
CA GLN A 17 9.19 5.83 -7.66
C GLN A 17 10.08 5.11 -6.64
N PRO A 18 10.85 5.85 -5.82
CA PRO A 18 11.86 5.23 -4.95
C PRO A 18 11.30 4.17 -4.00
N VAL A 19 10.07 4.37 -3.51
CA VAL A 19 9.40 3.41 -2.61
C VAL A 19 9.09 2.11 -3.35
N THR A 20 8.61 2.18 -4.59
CA THR A 20 8.36 1.02 -5.44
C THR A 20 9.66 0.28 -5.74
N GLU A 21 10.71 1.02 -6.10
CA GLU A 21 12.03 0.44 -6.42
C GLU A 21 12.65 -0.27 -5.22
N VAL A 22 12.59 0.33 -4.03
CA VAL A 22 13.07 -0.30 -2.78
C VAL A 22 12.24 -1.52 -2.43
N ALA A 23 10.91 -1.47 -2.57
CA ALA A 23 10.03 -2.60 -2.32
C ALA A 23 10.33 -3.79 -3.26
N GLN A 24 10.54 -3.51 -4.55
CA GLN A 24 10.90 -4.52 -5.54
C GLN A 24 12.28 -5.13 -5.23
N ALA A 25 13.28 -4.32 -4.89
CA ALA A 25 14.61 -4.81 -4.52
C ALA A 25 14.55 -5.67 -3.24
N LEU A 26 13.78 -5.24 -2.23
CA LEU A 26 13.61 -5.99 -1.00
C LEU A 26 12.89 -7.33 -1.24
N ALA A 27 11.90 -7.34 -2.13
CA ALA A 27 11.15 -8.55 -2.49
C ALA A 27 12.06 -9.59 -3.15
N GLN A 28 12.94 -9.13 -4.06
CA GLN A 28 13.95 -9.97 -4.69
C GLN A 28 14.91 -10.56 -3.66
N LEU A 29 15.42 -9.76 -2.72
CA LEU A 29 16.32 -10.22 -1.65
C LEU A 29 15.63 -11.19 -0.67
N ALA A 30 14.34 -10.97 -0.39
CA ALA A 30 13.57 -11.78 0.55
C ALA A 30 12.93 -13.02 -0.09
N GLY A 31 12.96 -13.17 -1.42
CA GLY A 31 12.36 -14.28 -2.15
C GLY A 31 10.83 -14.34 -2.01
N VAL A 32 10.16 -13.18 -1.94
CA VAL A 32 8.70 -13.06 -1.81
C VAL A 32 8.15 -12.18 -2.91
N PRO A 33 6.87 -12.33 -3.32
CA PRO A 33 6.28 -11.47 -4.35
C PRO A 33 6.14 -10.01 -3.87
N CYS A 34 6.21 -9.08 -4.81
CA CYS A 34 5.87 -7.66 -4.64
C CYS A 34 4.63 -7.35 -5.48
N PHE A 35 3.60 -6.73 -4.90
CA PHE A 35 2.41 -6.29 -5.64
C PHE A 35 2.33 -4.76 -5.63
N ASP A 36 2.92 -4.10 -6.62
CA ASP A 36 2.95 -2.65 -6.71
C ASP A 36 1.63 -2.00 -7.17
N ASP A 37 0.75 -2.78 -7.78
CA ASP A 37 -0.56 -2.32 -8.24
C ASP A 37 -1.74 -2.74 -7.35
N LEU A 38 -1.50 -3.34 -6.17
CA LEU A 38 -2.57 -3.78 -5.26
C LEU A 38 -3.19 -2.62 -4.48
N LEU A 39 -2.40 -1.63 -4.06
CA LEU A 39 -2.89 -0.42 -3.41
C LEU A 39 -2.94 0.70 -4.44
N LEU A 40 -4.13 1.20 -4.74
CA LEU A 40 -4.34 2.34 -5.63
C LEU A 40 -4.63 3.59 -4.82
N LYS A 41 -4.19 4.74 -5.31
CA LYS A 41 -4.54 6.05 -4.74
C LYS A 41 -5.33 6.85 -5.76
N ALA A 42 -6.46 7.40 -5.34
CA ALA A 42 -7.27 8.27 -6.18
C ALA A 42 -6.48 9.54 -6.58
N PRO A 43 -6.52 9.95 -7.85
CA PRO A 43 -5.90 11.20 -8.30
C PRO A 43 -6.64 12.42 -7.71
N GLY A 44 -5.95 13.55 -7.56
CA GLY A 44 -6.58 14.83 -7.20
C GLY A 44 -6.89 15.02 -5.70
N GLY A 45 -6.42 14.13 -4.82
CA GLY A 45 -6.55 14.30 -3.38
C GLY A 45 -5.76 15.50 -2.83
N VAL A 46 -6.27 16.14 -1.78
CA VAL A 46 -5.58 17.24 -1.11
C VAL A 46 -4.25 16.74 -0.54
N SER A 47 -3.16 17.44 -0.87
CA SER A 47 -1.85 17.13 -0.31
C SER A 47 -1.92 17.25 1.21
N LEU A 48 -1.56 16.18 1.93
CA LEU A 48 -1.58 16.16 3.40
C LEU A 48 -0.68 17.24 4.02
N LYS A 49 0.27 17.78 3.25
CA LYS A 49 1.14 18.89 3.65
C LYS A 49 0.38 20.22 3.75
N ASN A 50 -0.75 20.35 3.06
CA ASN A 50 -1.58 21.56 3.05
C ASN A 50 -2.67 21.53 4.13
N LEU A 51 -2.76 20.45 4.91
CA LEU A 51 -3.74 20.25 5.97
C LEU A 51 -3.09 20.52 7.32
N ASN A 52 -3.78 21.26 8.19
CA ASN A 52 -3.20 21.75 9.43
C ASN A 52 -3.63 20.93 10.64
N THR A 53 -4.79 20.29 10.57
CA THR A 53 -5.33 19.49 11.68
C THR A 53 -5.15 18.01 11.44
N LYS A 54 -5.14 17.23 12.52
CA LYS A 54 -5.12 15.77 12.47
C LYS A 54 -6.39 15.22 11.80
N GLN A 55 -7.54 15.82 12.09
CA GLN A 55 -8.83 15.36 11.58
C GLN A 55 -8.90 15.49 10.06
N GLU A 56 -8.53 16.65 9.51
CA GLU A 56 -8.46 16.86 8.06
C GLU A 56 -7.57 15.82 7.35
N LYS A 57 -6.44 15.46 7.97
CA LYS A 57 -5.53 14.45 7.42
C LYS A 57 -6.15 13.07 7.42
N VAL A 58 -6.87 12.70 8.49
CA VAL A 58 -7.57 11.42 8.58
C VAL A 58 -8.67 11.34 7.52
N ASP A 59 -9.46 12.40 7.37
CA ASP A 59 -10.57 12.45 6.41
C ASP A 59 -10.05 12.39 4.96
N ALA A 60 -8.95 13.11 4.67
CA ALA A 60 -8.31 13.07 3.35
C ALA A 60 -7.73 11.68 3.03
N ILE A 61 -7.21 10.94 4.03
CA ILE A 61 -6.67 9.60 3.83
C ILE A 61 -7.78 8.56 3.67
N GLY A 62 -8.87 8.66 4.45
CA GLY A 62 -9.91 7.64 4.55
C GLY A 62 -10.59 7.27 3.24
N GLY A 63 -10.74 8.22 2.31
CA GLY A 63 -11.31 7.99 0.98
C GLY A 63 -10.29 7.91 -0.17
N SER A 64 -9.00 8.06 0.13
CA SER A 64 -7.96 8.21 -0.92
C SER A 64 -7.46 6.91 -1.51
N PHE A 65 -7.68 5.77 -0.85
CA PHE A 65 -7.06 4.51 -1.21
C PHE A 65 -8.09 3.45 -1.58
N SER A 66 -7.76 2.62 -2.56
CA SER A 66 -8.60 1.51 -3.02
C SER A 66 -7.72 0.28 -3.27
N ILE A 67 -8.33 -0.90 -3.20
CA ILE A 67 -7.64 -2.17 -3.42
C ILE A 67 -7.95 -2.67 -4.83
N ASN A 68 -6.91 -2.99 -5.59
CA ASN A 68 -7.02 -3.74 -6.84
C ASN A 68 -6.84 -5.23 -6.53
N PRO A 69 -7.83 -6.11 -6.81
CA PRO A 69 -7.77 -7.53 -6.43
C PRO A 69 -6.86 -8.34 -7.36
N VAL A 70 -5.54 -8.05 -7.32
CA VAL A 70 -4.52 -8.73 -8.14
C VAL A 70 -4.05 -10.07 -7.55
N ILE A 71 -4.37 -10.34 -6.28
CA ILE A 71 -4.03 -11.61 -5.62
C ILE A 71 -5.17 -12.60 -5.86
N SER A 72 -5.01 -13.48 -6.86
CA SER A 72 -6.00 -14.52 -7.18
C SER A 72 -5.83 -15.82 -6.38
N ASN A 73 -4.72 -15.98 -5.63
CA ASN A 73 -4.44 -17.22 -4.91
C ASN A 73 -5.01 -17.15 -3.49
N GLU A 74 -6.15 -17.81 -3.30
CA GLU A 74 -6.81 -18.03 -2.01
C GLU A 74 -5.81 -18.61 -0.98
N GLY A 75 -5.42 -17.80 0.00
CA GLY A 75 -4.84 -18.30 1.26
C GLY A 75 -3.32 -18.46 1.38
N LYS A 76 -2.51 -18.46 0.30
CA LYS A 76 -1.03 -18.60 0.45
C LYS A 76 -0.30 -17.31 0.83
N CYS A 77 -0.81 -16.17 0.37
CA CYS A 77 -0.13 -14.88 0.48
C CYS A 77 -0.43 -14.13 1.79
N ILE A 78 -1.55 -14.44 2.46
CA ILE A 78 -2.06 -13.71 3.64
C ILE A 78 -1.27 -13.90 4.94
N ARG A 79 -0.12 -14.59 4.93
CA ARG A 79 0.74 -14.72 6.11
C ARG A 79 1.67 -13.51 6.23
N ARG A 80 1.14 -12.43 6.83
CA ARG A 80 1.83 -11.18 7.20
C ARG A 80 2.31 -10.33 6.02
N GLN A 81 1.63 -9.19 5.89
CA GLN A 81 2.01 -8.10 4.99
C GLN A 81 3.06 -7.19 5.62
N LEU A 82 4.14 -6.88 4.90
CA LEU A 82 5.04 -5.77 5.25
C LEU A 82 4.67 -4.55 4.42
N LEU A 83 3.76 -3.72 4.94
CA LEU A 83 3.52 -2.39 4.40
C LEU A 83 4.66 -1.49 4.89
N LEU A 84 5.49 -0.96 3.98
CA LEU A 84 6.49 0.05 4.34
C LEU A 84 5.77 1.37 4.63
N PRO A 85 5.67 1.82 5.89
CA PRO A 85 4.81 2.95 6.21
C PRO A 85 5.62 4.20 6.55
N GLY A 86 5.08 5.36 6.16
CA GLY A 86 5.04 6.50 7.08
C GLY A 86 3.98 6.34 8.17
N HIS A 87 2.92 5.52 7.96
CA HIS A 87 1.96 5.09 8.98
C HIS A 87 1.37 3.69 8.69
N VAL A 88 1.31 2.83 9.71
CA VAL A 88 0.86 1.43 9.65
C VAL A 88 -0.67 1.39 9.51
N PHE A 89 -1.18 0.98 8.36
CA PHE A 89 -2.59 0.59 8.20
C PHE A 89 -2.74 -0.91 8.46
N ASN A 90 -3.53 -1.25 9.48
CA ASN A 90 -3.91 -2.63 9.75
C ASN A 90 -5.23 -2.90 9.00
N VAL A 91 -5.14 -3.51 7.81
CA VAL A 91 -6.32 -4.02 7.11
C VAL A 91 -6.57 -5.44 7.61
N LEU A 92 -7.38 -5.54 8.65
CA LEU A 92 -8.20 -6.73 8.90
C LEU A 92 -9.49 -6.58 8.08
N MET A 93 -10.12 -7.70 7.73
CA MET A 93 -11.35 -7.91 6.93
C MET A 93 -11.03 -8.43 5.51
N LEU A 94 -11.46 -9.61 5.07
CA LEU A 94 -12.74 -10.29 5.32
C LEU A 94 -12.57 -11.79 5.60
N HIS A 95 -13.27 -12.22 6.65
CA HIS A 95 -13.89 -13.53 6.79
C HIS A 95 -14.90 -13.72 5.65
N GLN A 96 -14.84 -14.86 4.93
CA GLN A 96 -15.94 -15.67 4.37
C GLN A 96 -15.26 -16.96 3.88
N THR A 97 -15.59 -18.18 4.27
CA THR A 97 -16.69 -18.79 5.05
C THR A 97 -16.13 -19.73 6.10
#